data_AF-A0A358L7J9-F1
#
_entry.id   AF-A0A358L7J9-F1
#
_cell.length_a   1.000
_cell.length_b   1.000
_cell.length_c   1.000
_cell.angle_alpha   90.00
_cell.angle_beta   90.00
_cell.angle_gamma   90.00
#
_symmetry.space_group_name_H-M   'P 1'
#
loop_
_entity.id
_entity.type
_entity.pdbx_description
1 polymer ?
#
loop_
_entity_poly.entity_id
_entity_poly.type
_entity_poly.pdbx_seq_one_letter_code
_entity_poly.pdbx_strand_id
1 'polypeptide(L)'
;MGTTTMGVKLDEATRDRIRQAASQIDRTPHWLIKQAIFNYLEQLERGDALPEFPLQATVQESEEATVEELHQPFLEFAEHILPQSVTRSAITAAWRRPETEAVPMLLEQARLPQPLAQQTQRLAHQLASTLRHQKGAGGRAGMVQSLLQEFSLSSQEGVALMCLAEALLRIPDKPTRDALIRDKISNGNWQSHLGRSPSMFVNAATWGLLFTGRLVSTHNEANLSRSLNRIIGKSGEPLIRKGVDMAMRLMGEQFVTGETIAEALANARKLEEKGFRYSYDMLGEAALTKKDAEAYLLSYQQAIHAIGKASNGRGIYEGPGISIKLSALHPRYSRAQYERVMNELYPILKSLTLLARSYDIGINIDAEEADRLELSL
;
A
#
# COMPACT_ATOMS: atom_id res chain seq x y z
N MET A 1 2.50 -21.73 -34.55
CA MET A 1 2.87 -22.76 -33.56
C MET A 1 4.36 -22.64 -33.34
N GLY A 2 4.81 -22.15 -32.18
CA GLY A 2 6.23 -21.94 -31.91
C GLY A 2 6.95 -23.27 -31.74
N THR A 3 8.09 -23.45 -32.41
CA THR A 3 8.97 -24.61 -32.23
C THR A 3 9.84 -24.40 -31.00
N THR A 4 9.59 -25.14 -29.92
CA THR A 4 10.46 -25.18 -28.73
C THR A 4 11.66 -26.09 -29.02
N THR A 5 12.88 -25.59 -28.91
CA THR A 5 14.10 -26.40 -29.08
C THR A 5 14.48 -27.05 -27.75
N MET A 6 14.32 -28.37 -27.63
CA MET A 6 14.89 -29.16 -26.53
C MET A 6 16.32 -29.60 -26.88
N GLY A 7 17.29 -29.28 -26.03
CA GLY A 7 18.69 -29.69 -26.21
C GLY A 7 18.99 -31.01 -25.51
N VAL A 8 19.62 -31.96 -26.21
CA VAL A 8 20.11 -33.22 -25.64
C VAL A 8 21.62 -33.12 -25.46
N LYS A 9 22.14 -33.32 -24.25
CA LYS A 9 23.58 -33.43 -24.00
C LYS A 9 24.05 -34.84 -24.39
N LEU A 10 25.01 -34.91 -25.30
CA LEU A 10 25.65 -36.15 -25.75
C LEU A 10 27.13 -36.06 -25.42
N ASP A 11 27.72 -37.17 -24.96
CA ASP A 11 29.18 -37.26 -24.83
C ASP A 11 29.87 -37.28 -26.21
N GLU A 12 31.17 -37.04 -26.21
CA GLU A 12 31.95 -36.90 -27.45
C GLU A 12 31.97 -38.21 -28.26
N ALA A 13 32.05 -39.36 -27.58
CA ALA A 13 32.03 -40.67 -28.20
C ALA A 13 30.71 -40.96 -28.93
N THR A 14 29.56 -40.63 -28.32
CA THR A 14 28.24 -40.82 -28.95
C THR A 14 28.05 -39.86 -30.12
N ARG A 15 28.53 -38.62 -30.00
CA ARG A 15 28.47 -37.64 -31.08
C ARG A 15 29.23 -38.12 -32.33
N ASP A 16 30.40 -38.72 -32.15
CA ASP A 16 31.18 -39.26 -33.26
C ASP A 16 30.56 -40.51 -33.88
N ARG A 17 29.99 -41.41 -33.07
CA ARG A 17 29.23 -42.56 -33.59
C ARG A 17 28.03 -42.13 -34.44
N ILE A 18 27.27 -41.13 -34.00
CA ILE A 18 26.15 -40.57 -34.78
C ILE A 18 26.65 -39.94 -36.07
N ARG A 19 27.78 -39.23 -36.03
CA ARG A 19 28.38 -38.62 -37.23
C ARG A 19 28.79 -39.66 -38.26
N GLN A 20 29.42 -40.75 -37.83
CA GLN A 20 29.82 -41.85 -38.71
C GLN A 20 28.60 -42.58 -39.29
N ALA A 21 27.59 -42.90 -38.46
CA ALA A 21 26.37 -43.57 -38.90
C ALA A 21 25.59 -42.73 -39.92
N ALA A 22 25.49 -41.41 -39.70
CA ALA A 22 24.82 -40.51 -40.64
C ALA A 22 25.56 -40.43 -41.99
N SER A 23 26.90 -40.45 -41.95
CA SER A 23 27.75 -40.45 -43.16
C SER A 23 27.58 -41.72 -44.00
N GLN A 24 27.37 -42.89 -43.37
CA GLN A 24 27.16 -44.16 -44.09
C GLN A 24 25.87 -44.20 -44.91
N ILE A 25 24.87 -43.42 -44.52
CA ILE A 25 23.57 -43.34 -45.20
C ILE A 25 23.39 -42.04 -46.00
N ASP A 26 24.48 -41.27 -46.18
CA ASP A 26 24.51 -39.98 -46.89
C ASP A 26 23.49 -38.96 -46.33
N ARG A 27 23.45 -38.81 -45.00
CA ARG A 27 22.56 -37.88 -44.29
C ARG A 27 23.31 -37.11 -43.20
N THR A 28 22.68 -36.05 -42.69
CA THR A 28 23.25 -35.23 -41.60
C THR A 28 22.97 -35.87 -40.23
N PRO A 29 23.86 -35.65 -39.23
CA PRO A 29 23.62 -36.09 -37.86
C PRO A 29 22.28 -35.60 -37.28
N HIS A 30 21.88 -34.38 -37.61
CA HIS A 30 20.61 -33.81 -37.18
C HIS A 30 19.41 -34.54 -37.81
N TRP A 31 19.49 -34.90 -39.10
CA TRP A 31 18.46 -35.70 -39.75
C TRP A 31 18.33 -37.09 -39.09
N LEU A 32 19.47 -37.74 -38.79
CA LEU A 32 19.49 -39.06 -38.16
C LEU A 32 18.86 -39.04 -36.76
N ILE A 33 19.23 -38.07 -35.92
CA ILE A 33 18.66 -37.91 -34.58
C ILE A 33 17.15 -37.65 -34.67
N LYS A 34 16.72 -36.77 -35.56
CA LYS A 34 15.30 -36.46 -35.76
C LYS A 34 14.51 -37.70 -36.19
N GLN A 35 15.03 -38.48 -37.14
CA GLN A 35 14.39 -39.72 -37.60
C GLN A 35 14.35 -40.79 -36.51
N ALA A 36 15.41 -40.93 -35.72
CA ALA A 36 15.43 -41.87 -34.60
C ALA A 36 14.35 -41.53 -33.56
N ILE A 37 14.19 -40.25 -33.21
CA ILE A 37 13.15 -39.79 -32.27
C ILE A 37 11.75 -40.12 -32.80
N PHE A 38 11.44 -39.78 -34.06
CA PHE A 38 10.11 -40.03 -34.61
C PHE A 38 9.79 -41.52 -34.71
N ASN A 39 10.74 -42.34 -35.16
CA ASN A 39 10.55 -43.79 -35.27
C ASN A 39 10.36 -44.42 -33.88
N TYR A 40 11.13 -43.97 -32.89
CA TYR A 40 11.00 -44.45 -31.50
C TYR A 40 9.64 -44.08 -30.88
N LEU A 41 9.15 -42.86 -31.12
CA LEU A 41 7.82 -42.44 -30.68
C LEU A 41 6.71 -43.25 -31.38
N GLU A 42 6.84 -43.51 -32.68
CA GLU A 42 5.86 -44.29 -33.44
C GLU A 42 5.79 -45.75 -32.96
N GLN A 43 6.91 -46.34 -32.55
CA GLN A 43 6.95 -47.69 -31.94
C GLN A 43 6.29 -47.73 -30.56
N LEU A 44 6.52 -46.71 -29.73
CA LEU A 44 5.86 -46.57 -28.43
C LEU A 44 4.34 -46.39 -28.57
N GLU A 45 3.90 -45.57 -29.52
CA GLU A 45 2.48 -45.34 -29.79
C GLU A 45 1.75 -46.60 -30.29
N ARG A 46 2.49 -47.51 -30.95
CA ARG A 46 1.98 -48.82 -31.38
C ARG A 46 1.98 -49.88 -30.28
N GLY A 47 2.56 -49.58 -29.12
CA GLY A 47 2.63 -50.51 -27.98
C GLY A 47 3.70 -51.59 -28.13
N ASP A 48 4.70 -51.39 -29.00
CA ASP A 48 5.81 -52.33 -29.18
C ASP A 48 6.76 -52.28 -27.98
N ALA A 49 7.17 -53.44 -27.47
CA ALA A 49 8.18 -53.55 -26.42
C ALA A 49 9.56 -53.20 -26.98
N LEU A 50 10.21 -52.18 -26.41
CA LEU A 50 11.50 -51.70 -26.87
C LEU A 50 12.65 -52.51 -26.27
N PRO A 51 13.68 -52.89 -27.06
CA PRO A 51 14.86 -53.53 -26.52
C PRO A 51 15.68 -52.54 -25.69
N GLU A 52 15.72 -52.74 -24.37
CA GLU A 52 16.63 -52.02 -23.48
C GLU A 52 18.08 -52.45 -23.75
N PHE A 53 18.96 -51.48 -24.02
CA PHE A 53 20.39 -51.76 -24.04
C PHE A 53 20.87 -51.92 -22.59
N PRO A 54 21.51 -53.06 -22.23
CA PRO A 54 22.10 -53.19 -20.91
C PRO A 54 23.20 -52.14 -20.77
N LEU A 55 22.98 -51.16 -19.90
CA LEU A 55 24.03 -50.29 -19.40
C LEU A 55 25.08 -51.20 -18.75
N GLN A 56 26.20 -51.42 -19.44
CA GLN A 56 27.37 -52.02 -18.81
C GLN A 56 27.80 -51.09 -17.68
N ALA A 57 27.43 -51.48 -16.47
CA ALA A 57 27.96 -50.93 -15.24
C ALA A 57 29.47 -51.13 -15.26
N THR A 58 30.22 -50.12 -15.70
CA THR A 58 31.55 -49.89 -15.16
C THR A 58 31.35 -49.58 -13.69
N VAL A 59 31.54 -50.62 -12.88
CA VAL A 59 31.75 -50.54 -11.43
C VAL A 59 33.03 -49.73 -11.23
N GLN A 60 32.86 -48.40 -11.15
CA GLN A 60 33.75 -47.58 -10.34
C GLN A 60 33.19 -47.63 -8.94
N GLU A 61 34.06 -48.00 -8.02
CA GLU A 61 33.80 -48.18 -6.60
C GLU A 61 32.87 -47.10 -6.06
N SER A 62 31.89 -47.56 -5.30
CA SER A 62 31.05 -46.77 -4.42
C SER A 62 31.93 -46.01 -3.42
N GLU A 63 32.48 -44.88 -3.84
CA GLU A 63 32.43 -43.71 -2.98
C GLU A 63 30.95 -43.36 -2.86
N GLU A 64 30.45 -43.26 -1.65
CA GLU A 64 29.23 -42.51 -1.39
C GLU A 64 29.45 -41.10 -1.93
N ALA A 65 29.18 -40.91 -3.22
CA ALA A 65 29.00 -39.60 -3.79
C ALA A 65 27.75 -39.07 -3.08
N THR A 66 27.98 -38.41 -1.94
CA THR A 66 27.19 -37.26 -1.56
C THR A 66 26.87 -36.56 -2.86
N VAL A 67 25.60 -36.58 -3.26
CA VAL A 67 25.13 -35.70 -4.31
C VAL A 67 25.38 -34.32 -3.69
N GLU A 68 26.58 -33.78 -3.91
CA GLU A 68 26.84 -32.37 -3.72
C GLU A 68 25.80 -31.75 -4.64
N GLU A 69 24.74 -31.21 -4.03
CA GLU A 69 23.88 -30.27 -4.73
C GLU A 69 24.84 -29.23 -5.28
N LEU A 70 25.15 -29.35 -6.57
CA LEU A 70 25.93 -28.40 -7.31
C LEU A 70 25.12 -27.12 -7.29
N HIS A 71 25.27 -26.34 -6.21
CA HIS A 71 24.65 -25.05 -6.05
C HIS A 71 25.23 -24.16 -7.12
N GLN A 72 24.49 -24.04 -8.23
CA GLN A 72 24.83 -23.12 -9.30
C GLN A 72 24.56 -21.70 -8.79
N PRO A 73 25.59 -20.85 -8.64
CA PRO A 73 25.38 -19.49 -8.16
C PRO A 73 24.36 -18.76 -9.05
N PHE A 74 23.38 -18.11 -8.42
CA PHE A 74 22.34 -17.29 -9.07
C PHE A 74 21.32 -18.03 -9.95
N LEU A 75 21.32 -19.38 -9.99
CA LEU A 75 20.31 -20.13 -10.76
C LEU A 75 18.89 -19.78 -10.28
N GLU A 76 18.68 -19.85 -8.96
CA GLU A 76 17.41 -19.49 -8.34
C GLU A 76 17.01 -18.04 -8.68
N PHE A 77 17.96 -17.09 -8.64
CA PHE A 77 17.68 -15.70 -9.02
C PHE A 77 17.23 -15.57 -10.48
N ALA A 78 17.87 -16.27 -11.41
CA ALA A 78 17.52 -16.25 -12.81
C ALA A 78 16.13 -16.86 -13.07
N GLU A 79 15.77 -17.92 -12.36
CA GLU A 79 14.45 -18.56 -12.43
C GLU A 79 13.31 -17.66 -11.90
N HIS A 80 13.63 -16.77 -10.95
CA HIS A 80 12.69 -15.77 -10.41
C HIS A 80 12.45 -14.56 -11.34
N ILE A 81 13.11 -14.49 -12.51
CA ILE A 81 12.85 -13.48 -13.53
C ILE A 81 11.63 -13.90 -14.34
N LEU A 82 10.48 -13.30 -14.00
CA LEU A 82 9.21 -13.62 -14.65
C LEU A 82 9.17 -13.06 -16.08
N PRO A 83 8.60 -13.80 -17.04
CA PRO A 83 8.36 -13.28 -18.38
C PRO A 83 7.36 -12.12 -18.31
N GLN A 84 7.68 -11.02 -18.98
CA GLN A 84 6.82 -9.86 -19.06
C GLN A 84 6.09 -9.81 -20.40
N SER A 85 4.82 -9.42 -20.37
CA SER A 85 4.10 -9.04 -21.59
C SER A 85 4.66 -7.74 -22.16
N VAL A 86 4.35 -7.44 -23.43
CA VAL A 86 4.73 -6.19 -24.09
C VAL A 86 4.30 -4.96 -23.29
N THR A 87 3.08 -4.99 -22.72
CA THR A 87 2.56 -3.88 -21.90
C THR A 87 3.27 -3.76 -20.57
N ARG A 88 3.62 -4.88 -19.91
CA ARG A 88 4.39 -4.88 -18.66
C ARG A 88 5.81 -4.36 -18.87
N SER A 89 6.49 -4.81 -19.93
CA SER A 89 7.82 -4.32 -20.26
C SER A 89 7.84 -2.84 -20.62
N ALA A 90 6.78 -2.31 -21.23
CA ALA A 90 6.66 -0.87 -21.49
C ALA A 90 6.59 -0.05 -20.20
N ILE A 91 5.93 -0.56 -19.15
CA ILE A 91 5.88 0.05 -17.81
C ILE A 91 7.28 0.04 -17.19
N THR A 92 7.95 -1.12 -17.16
CA THR A 92 9.30 -1.26 -16.61
C THR A 92 10.31 -0.36 -17.32
N ALA A 93 10.22 -0.26 -18.65
CA ALA A 93 11.08 0.61 -19.45
C ALA A 93 10.86 2.12 -19.16
N ALA A 94 9.72 2.50 -18.58
CA ALA A 94 9.41 3.87 -18.22
C ALA A 94 9.79 4.23 -16.77
N TRP A 95 10.22 3.27 -15.94
CA TRP A 95 10.41 3.43 -14.48
C TRP A 95 11.23 4.67 -14.08
N ARG A 96 12.34 4.91 -14.76
CA ARG A 96 13.28 6.04 -14.52
C ARG A 96 13.52 6.83 -15.81
N ARG A 97 12.51 6.92 -16.69
CA ARG A 97 12.63 7.71 -17.92
C ARG A 97 12.99 9.17 -17.57
N PRO A 98 13.99 9.78 -18.24
CA PRO A 98 14.31 11.19 -18.02
C PRO A 98 13.08 12.08 -18.21
N GLU A 99 12.88 13.02 -17.29
CA GLU A 99 11.74 13.93 -17.33
C GLU A 99 11.70 14.75 -18.64
N THR A 100 12.88 15.11 -19.15
CA THR A 100 13.07 15.81 -20.43
C THR A 100 12.55 15.03 -21.64
N GLU A 101 12.44 13.70 -21.53
CA GLU A 101 11.86 12.85 -22.57
C GLU A 101 10.37 12.60 -22.33
N ALA A 102 9.95 12.44 -21.06
CA ALA A 102 8.56 12.13 -20.71
C ALA A 102 7.61 13.32 -20.89
N VAL A 103 8.00 14.51 -20.45
CA VAL A 103 7.13 15.70 -20.41
C VAL A 103 6.69 16.16 -21.81
N PRO A 104 7.56 16.28 -22.83
CA PRO A 104 7.12 16.70 -24.17
C PRO A 104 6.03 15.79 -24.76
N MET A 105 6.17 14.48 -24.59
CA MET A 105 5.19 13.49 -25.02
C MET A 105 3.84 13.67 -24.29
N LEU A 106 3.86 13.92 -22.98
CA LEU A 106 2.64 14.15 -22.19
C LEU A 106 1.96 15.49 -22.53
N LEU A 107 2.74 16.54 -22.81
CA LEU A 107 2.21 17.86 -23.18
C LEU A 107 1.46 17.83 -24.51
N GLU A 108 1.89 17.01 -25.46
CA GLU A 108 1.18 16.81 -26.71
C GLU A 108 -0.16 16.13 -26.48
N GLN A 109 -0.18 15.05 -25.69
CA GLN A 109 -1.40 14.30 -25.36
C GLN A 109 -2.39 15.12 -24.51
N ALA A 110 -1.89 15.98 -23.61
CA ALA A 110 -2.70 16.81 -22.74
C ALA A 110 -3.21 18.10 -23.41
N ARG A 111 -2.84 18.37 -24.68
CA ARG A 111 -3.21 19.61 -25.37
C ARG A 111 -4.71 19.67 -25.67
N LEU A 112 -5.38 20.67 -25.10
CA LEU A 112 -6.80 20.92 -25.36
C LEU A 112 -7.01 21.85 -26.57
N PRO A 113 -8.05 21.62 -27.40
CA PRO A 113 -8.51 22.61 -28.37
C PRO A 113 -8.87 23.95 -27.71
N GLN A 114 -8.63 25.06 -28.40
CA GLN A 114 -8.81 26.41 -27.83
C GLN A 114 -10.20 26.65 -27.21
N PRO A 115 -11.32 26.24 -27.84
CA PRO A 115 -12.64 26.43 -27.23
C PRO A 115 -12.82 25.68 -25.91
N LEU A 116 -12.29 24.45 -25.83
CA LEU A 116 -12.35 23.63 -24.62
C LEU A 116 -11.45 24.20 -23.53
N ALA A 117 -10.23 24.64 -23.87
CA ALA A 117 -9.31 25.29 -22.93
C ALA A 117 -9.94 26.53 -22.27
N GLN A 118 -10.64 27.37 -23.05
CA GLN A 118 -11.35 28.54 -22.53
C GLN A 118 -12.54 28.17 -21.62
N GLN A 119 -13.26 27.09 -21.93
CA GLN A 119 -14.32 26.58 -21.06
C GLN A 119 -13.76 26.05 -19.74
N THR A 120 -12.70 25.24 -19.80
CA THR A 120 -12.00 24.71 -18.62
C THR A 120 -11.48 25.83 -17.73
N GLN A 121 -10.84 26.85 -18.31
CA GLN A 121 -10.34 27.99 -17.54
C GLN A 121 -11.46 28.76 -16.84
N ARG A 122 -12.60 28.97 -17.51
CA ARG A 122 -13.77 29.63 -16.89
C ARG A 122 -14.33 28.83 -15.73
N LEU A 123 -14.50 27.50 -15.90
CA LEU A 123 -14.99 26.62 -14.84
C LEU A 123 -14.01 26.60 -13.65
N ALA A 124 -12.71 26.43 -13.91
CA ALA A 124 -11.68 26.45 -12.88
C ALA A 124 -11.67 27.78 -12.11
N HIS A 125 -11.79 28.90 -12.82
CA HIS A 125 -11.87 30.22 -12.20
C HIS A 125 -13.14 30.38 -11.34
N GLN A 126 -14.29 29.90 -11.82
CA GLN A 126 -15.53 29.92 -11.05
C GLN A 126 -15.40 29.09 -9.75
N LEU A 127 -14.92 27.85 -9.84
CA LEU A 127 -14.73 26.98 -8.68
C LEU A 127 -13.76 27.59 -7.67
N ALA A 128 -12.60 28.08 -8.12
CA ALA A 128 -11.61 28.71 -7.26
C ALA A 128 -12.14 30.00 -6.61
N SER A 129 -12.86 30.83 -7.36
CA SER A 129 -13.48 32.05 -6.84
C SER A 129 -14.59 31.74 -5.84
N THR A 130 -15.44 30.74 -6.10
CA THR A 130 -16.45 30.27 -5.14
C THR A 130 -15.80 29.81 -3.83
N LEU A 131 -14.74 28.99 -3.89
CA LEU A 131 -14.02 28.53 -2.71
C LEU A 131 -13.38 29.68 -1.92
N ARG A 132 -12.81 30.68 -2.60
CA ARG A 132 -12.20 31.85 -1.93
C ARG A 132 -13.21 32.81 -1.32
N HIS A 133 -14.37 32.97 -1.96
CA HIS A 133 -15.40 33.93 -1.55
C HIS A 133 -16.52 33.34 -0.70
N GLN A 134 -16.48 32.03 -0.39
CA GLN A 134 -17.39 31.39 0.54
C GLN A 134 -17.16 31.90 1.98
N LYS A 135 -17.53 33.16 2.23
CA LYS A 135 -17.62 33.78 3.56
C LYS A 135 -18.80 33.14 4.30
N GLY A 136 -18.55 31.98 4.92
CA GLY A 136 -19.57 31.25 5.66
C GLY A 136 -19.40 29.73 5.68
N ALA A 137 -18.56 29.16 4.81
CA ALA A 137 -18.01 27.83 5.06
C ALA A 137 -16.71 28.05 5.84
N GLY A 138 -16.84 28.39 7.13
CA GLY A 138 -15.74 28.22 8.07
C GLY A 138 -15.37 26.75 8.09
N GLY A 139 -14.61 26.30 7.09
CA GLY A 139 -13.82 25.09 7.20
C GLY A 139 -13.09 25.22 8.51
N ARG A 140 -13.15 24.15 9.30
CA ARG A 140 -12.74 24.09 10.70
C ARG A 140 -11.26 24.52 10.95
N ALA A 141 -10.47 24.77 9.90
CA ALA A 141 -9.24 25.58 9.94
C ALA A 141 -9.45 26.99 10.52
N GLY A 142 -10.60 27.63 10.24
CA GLY A 142 -11.03 28.86 10.89
C GLY A 142 -11.32 28.68 12.39
N MET A 143 -11.66 27.47 12.85
CA MET A 143 -11.84 27.17 14.28
C MET A 143 -10.50 27.08 15.01
N VAL A 144 -9.51 26.43 14.40
CA VAL A 144 -8.13 26.39 14.91
C VAL A 144 -7.50 27.77 14.90
N GLN A 145 -7.66 28.53 13.81
CA GLN A 145 -7.16 29.90 13.72
C GLN A 145 -7.92 30.85 14.65
N SER A 146 -9.22 30.63 14.86
CA SER A 146 -10.01 31.35 15.87
C SER A 146 -9.55 31.05 17.29
N LEU A 147 -9.12 29.82 17.61
CA LEU A 147 -8.57 29.49 18.92
C LEU A 147 -7.24 30.21 19.16
N LEU A 148 -6.35 30.23 18.16
CA LEU A 148 -5.10 30.98 18.23
C LEU A 148 -5.35 32.48 18.42
N GLN A 149 -6.34 33.04 17.72
CA GLN A 149 -6.71 34.45 17.84
C GLN A 149 -7.39 34.76 19.18
N GLU A 150 -8.34 33.94 19.61
CA GLU A 150 -9.09 34.11 20.87
C GLU A 150 -8.14 34.15 22.08
N PHE A 151 -7.12 33.30 22.08
CA PHE A 151 -6.15 33.21 23.18
C PHE A 151 -4.79 33.86 22.87
N SER A 152 -4.67 34.54 21.73
CA SER A 152 -3.45 35.22 21.27
C SER A 152 -2.19 34.32 21.33
N LEU A 153 -2.35 33.06 20.93
CA LEU A 153 -1.29 32.05 21.00
C LEU A 153 -0.33 32.19 19.81
N SER A 154 0.98 32.07 20.10
CA SER A 154 1.97 31.84 19.05
C SER A 154 1.80 30.45 18.41
N SER A 155 2.35 30.25 17.22
CA SER A 155 2.29 28.94 16.55
C SER A 155 2.93 27.83 17.38
N GLN A 156 4.03 28.11 18.10
CA GLN A 156 4.67 27.13 18.99
C GLN A 156 3.79 26.78 20.19
N GLU A 157 3.04 27.75 20.72
CA GLU A 157 2.08 27.51 21.79
C GLU A 157 0.89 26.68 21.30
N GLY A 158 0.38 26.97 20.09
CA GLY A 158 -0.65 26.16 19.46
C GLY A 158 -0.23 24.70 19.31
N VAL A 159 0.97 24.45 18.79
CA VAL A 159 1.53 23.09 18.65
C VAL A 159 1.64 22.40 20.01
N ALA A 160 2.20 23.07 21.02
CA ALA A 160 2.36 22.48 22.36
C ALA A 160 1.01 22.16 23.02
N LEU A 161 0.01 23.03 22.87
CA LEU A 161 -1.34 22.83 23.38
C LEU A 161 -1.99 21.59 22.74
N MET A 162 -1.80 21.40 21.43
CA MET A 162 -2.37 20.25 20.73
C MET A 162 -1.67 18.94 21.05
N CYS A 163 -0.35 18.94 21.26
CA CYS A 163 0.37 17.78 21.80
C CYS A 163 -0.17 17.36 23.18
N LEU A 164 -0.41 18.33 24.07
CA LEU A 164 -1.02 18.06 25.37
C LEU A 164 -2.44 17.53 25.22
N ALA A 165 -3.24 18.14 24.34
CA ALA A 165 -4.61 17.73 24.07
C ALA A 165 -4.68 16.28 23.54
N GLU A 166 -3.81 15.91 22.61
CA GLU A 166 -3.70 14.53 22.10
C GLU A 166 -3.30 13.55 23.21
N ALA A 167 -2.30 13.89 24.03
CA ALA A 167 -1.87 13.05 25.14
C ALA A 167 -3.01 12.81 26.15
N LEU A 168 -3.79 13.85 26.45
CA LEU A 168 -4.96 13.75 27.32
C LEU A 168 -6.07 12.88 26.71
N LEU A 169 -6.18 12.81 25.38
CA LEU A 169 -7.17 11.98 24.70
C LEU A 169 -6.84 10.50 24.68
N ARG A 170 -5.61 10.12 25.05
CA ARG A 170 -5.27 8.72 25.35
C ARG A 170 -5.88 8.22 26.66
N ILE A 171 -6.45 9.11 27.47
CA ILE A 171 -7.24 8.76 28.66
C ILE A 171 -8.70 8.57 28.20
N PRO A 172 -9.20 7.32 28.14
CA PRO A 172 -10.54 7.04 27.60
C PRO A 172 -11.66 7.56 28.51
N ASP A 173 -11.42 7.59 29.83
CA ASP A 173 -12.41 8.03 30.81
C ASP A 173 -12.44 9.57 30.93
N LYS A 174 -13.56 10.17 30.54
CA LYS A 174 -13.76 11.63 30.56
C LYS A 174 -13.65 12.22 31.98
N PRO A 175 -14.32 11.67 33.03
CA PRO A 175 -14.14 12.12 34.41
C PRO A 175 -12.68 12.12 34.88
N THR A 176 -11.93 11.05 34.60
CA THR A 176 -10.50 10.93 34.97
C THR A 176 -9.66 11.98 34.25
N ARG A 177 -9.91 12.19 32.96
CA ARG A 177 -9.25 13.24 32.18
C ARG A 177 -9.54 14.63 32.73
N ASP A 178 -10.80 14.92 33.05
CA ASP A 178 -11.22 16.19 33.62
C ASP A 178 -10.61 16.44 35.00
N ALA A 179 -10.55 15.41 35.85
CA ALA A 179 -9.88 15.48 37.15
C ALA A 179 -8.37 15.73 37.00
N LEU A 180 -7.71 15.06 36.05
CA LEU A 180 -6.29 15.26 35.78
C LEU A 180 -5.98 16.70 35.31
N ILE A 181 -6.81 17.23 34.40
CA ILE A 181 -6.68 18.61 33.91
C ILE A 181 -6.80 19.60 35.08
N ARG A 182 -7.81 19.41 35.94
CA ARG A 182 -8.11 20.30 37.08
C ARG A 182 -7.08 20.21 38.20
N ASP A 183 -6.61 19.01 38.53
CA ASP A 183 -5.85 18.81 39.77
C ASP A 183 -4.34 18.86 39.53
N LYS A 184 -3.87 18.43 38.35
CA LYS A 184 -2.43 18.21 38.08
C LYS A 184 -1.85 19.10 36.99
N ILE A 185 -2.59 19.34 35.91
CA ILE A 185 -2.07 20.08 34.76
C ILE A 185 -2.18 21.60 34.97
N SER A 186 -3.33 22.07 35.43
CA SER A 186 -3.59 23.49 35.76
C SER A 186 -2.61 24.08 36.78
N ASN A 187 -2.13 23.26 37.73
CA ASN A 187 -1.22 23.64 38.80
C ASN A 187 0.27 23.60 38.39
N GLY A 188 0.58 23.42 37.09
CA GLY A 188 1.93 23.52 36.54
C GLY A 188 2.83 22.28 36.71
N ASN A 189 2.37 21.22 37.38
CA ASN A 189 3.15 19.99 37.62
C ASN A 189 2.84 18.89 36.58
N TRP A 190 2.67 19.24 35.30
CA TRP A 190 2.33 18.26 34.26
C TRP A 190 3.46 17.29 33.92
N GLN A 191 4.72 17.72 34.09
CA GLN A 191 5.93 16.96 33.71
C GLN A 191 6.05 15.64 34.49
N SER A 192 5.74 15.67 35.79
CA SER A 192 5.82 14.50 36.67
C SER A 192 4.74 13.44 36.40
N HIS A 193 3.63 13.86 35.77
CA HIS A 193 2.49 12.99 35.49
C HIS A 193 2.45 12.44 34.06
N LEU A 194 3.25 13.00 33.14
CA LEU A 194 3.36 12.56 31.75
C LEU A 194 4.66 11.78 31.44
N GLY A 195 5.66 11.84 32.33
CA GLY A 195 7.00 11.25 32.15
C GLY A 195 7.13 9.71 32.15
N ARG A 196 6.03 8.95 32.09
CA ARG A 196 6.06 7.48 31.95
C ARG A 196 5.63 6.96 30.57
N SER A 197 5.26 7.86 29.64
CA SER A 197 4.85 7.52 28.27
C SER A 197 5.91 7.95 27.25
N PRO A 198 5.97 7.32 26.05
CA PRO A 198 6.80 7.80 24.95
C PRO A 198 6.51 9.30 24.69
N SER A 199 7.55 10.08 24.37
CA SER A 199 7.54 11.56 24.36
C SER A 199 6.19 12.18 23.93
N MET A 200 5.66 13.10 24.74
CA MET A 200 4.40 13.82 24.45
C MET A 200 4.43 14.57 23.11
N PHE A 201 5.64 14.87 22.60
CA PHE A 201 5.85 15.64 21.38
C PHE A 201 6.08 14.77 20.14
N VAL A 202 5.82 13.46 20.20
CA VAL A 202 5.98 12.52 19.06
C VAL A 202 5.26 13.01 17.81
N ASN A 203 4.07 13.60 17.96
CA ASN A 203 3.26 14.13 16.84
C ASN A 203 3.38 15.65 16.65
N ALA A 204 4.40 16.30 17.23
CA ALA A 204 4.59 17.74 17.10
C ALA A 204 4.80 18.20 15.65
N ALA A 205 5.34 17.33 14.78
CA ALA A 205 5.47 17.62 13.36
C ALA A 205 4.11 17.70 12.64
N THR A 206 3.18 16.80 12.99
CA THR A 206 1.80 16.77 12.45
C THR A 206 1.03 18.02 12.85
N TRP A 207 1.08 18.39 14.12
CA TRP A 207 0.48 19.63 14.61
C TRP A 207 1.21 20.87 14.08
N GLY A 208 2.54 20.82 13.96
CA GLY A 208 3.35 21.86 13.34
C GLY A 208 2.90 22.17 11.91
N LEU A 209 2.65 21.14 11.10
CA LEU A 209 2.12 21.28 9.75
C LEU A 209 0.73 21.91 9.74
N LEU A 210 -0.18 21.47 10.62
CA LEU A 210 -1.54 22.01 10.70
C LEU A 210 -1.56 23.51 11.06
N PHE A 211 -0.68 23.94 11.97
CA PHE A 211 -0.67 25.31 12.49
C PHE A 211 0.18 26.28 11.67
N THR A 212 1.23 25.80 11.01
CA THR A 212 2.20 26.65 10.30
C THR A 212 2.20 26.45 8.79
N GLY A 213 1.54 25.40 8.29
CA GLY A 213 1.63 24.98 6.89
C GLY A 213 3.01 24.49 6.48
N ARG A 214 3.93 24.27 7.44
CA ARG A 214 5.30 23.79 7.20
C ARG A 214 5.60 22.60 8.11
N LEU A 215 6.34 21.62 7.57
CA LEU A 215 6.91 20.54 8.37
C LEU A 215 8.00 21.11 9.28
N VAL A 216 7.73 21.14 10.58
CA VAL A 216 8.69 21.58 11.60
C VAL A 216 9.48 20.37 12.07
N SER A 217 10.81 20.42 11.94
CA SER A 217 11.71 19.36 12.42
C SER A 217 11.56 19.16 13.93
N THR A 218 11.49 17.90 14.36
CA THR A 218 11.18 17.40 15.72
C THR A 218 12.17 17.76 16.82
N HIS A 219 13.22 18.55 16.56
CA HIS A 219 14.36 18.71 17.47
C HIS A 219 14.22 19.88 18.48
N ASN A 220 12.99 20.24 18.89
CA ASN A 220 12.72 21.43 19.71
C ASN A 220 11.83 21.18 20.95
N GLU A 221 11.91 19.98 21.56
CA GLU A 221 11.11 19.60 22.74
C GLU A 221 11.27 20.58 23.92
N ALA A 222 12.48 21.12 24.15
CA ALA A 222 12.74 22.09 25.21
C ALA A 222 12.03 23.45 24.96
N ASN A 223 11.83 23.84 23.71
CA ASN A 223 11.10 25.06 23.33
C ASN A 223 9.58 24.84 23.45
N LEU A 224 9.09 23.67 23.06
CA LEU A 224 7.68 23.29 23.22
C LEU A 224 7.29 23.17 24.70
N SER A 225 8.15 22.58 25.54
CA SER A 225 7.93 22.48 26.99
C SER A 225 7.85 23.85 27.67
N ARG A 226 8.71 24.79 27.29
CA ARG A 226 8.65 26.18 27.77
C ARG A 226 7.40 26.90 27.30
N SER A 227 7.01 26.69 26.05
CA SER A 227 5.76 27.24 25.51
C SER A 227 4.55 26.72 26.27
N LEU A 228 4.50 25.42 26.57
CA LEU A 228 3.42 24.81 27.35
C LEU A 228 3.34 25.37 28.78
N ASN A 229 4.48 25.51 29.48
CA ASN A 229 4.54 26.14 30.80
C ASN A 229 3.99 27.57 30.79
N ARG A 230 4.30 28.33 29.72
CA ARG A 230 3.81 29.69 29.54
C ARG A 230 2.29 29.74 29.32
N ILE A 231 1.73 28.79 28.57
CA ILE A 231 0.28 28.67 28.34
C ILE A 231 -0.45 28.35 29.65
N ILE A 232 0.03 27.33 30.38
CA ILE A 232 -0.58 26.89 31.64
C ILE A 232 -0.56 28.03 32.66
N GLY A 233 0.58 28.75 32.77
CA GLY A 233 0.72 29.88 33.69
C GLY A 233 -0.08 31.13 33.31
N LYS A 234 -0.37 31.37 32.03
CA LYS A 234 -1.10 32.57 31.57
C LYS A 234 -2.62 32.39 31.49
N SER A 235 -3.10 31.19 31.19
CA SER A 235 -4.48 30.98 30.75
C SER A 235 -5.19 29.82 31.43
N GLY A 236 -4.49 29.03 32.27
CA GLY A 236 -5.07 28.05 33.19
C GLY A 236 -5.90 26.93 32.54
N GLU A 237 -6.75 26.30 33.38
CA GLU A 237 -7.64 25.18 32.99
C GLU A 237 -8.57 25.48 31.78
N PRO A 238 -9.20 26.66 31.63
CA PRO A 238 -10.17 26.90 30.56
C PRO A 238 -9.59 26.78 29.15
N LEU A 239 -8.34 27.22 28.94
CA LEU A 239 -7.67 27.09 27.65
C LEU A 239 -7.30 25.65 27.34
N ILE A 240 -6.81 24.91 28.34
CA ILE A 240 -6.46 23.50 28.18
C ILE A 240 -7.70 22.69 27.82
N ARG A 241 -8.83 22.94 28.49
CA ARG A 241 -10.12 22.31 28.20
C ARG A 241 -10.57 22.59 26.78
N LYS A 242 -10.54 23.85 26.34
CA LYS A 242 -10.86 24.21 24.94
C LYS A 242 -9.90 23.58 23.93
N GLY A 243 -8.61 23.46 24.26
CA GLY A 243 -7.63 22.76 23.43
C GLY A 243 -7.92 21.26 23.29
N VAL A 244 -8.32 20.60 24.38
CA VAL A 244 -8.76 19.20 24.39
C VAL A 244 -10.02 19.01 23.56
N ASP A 245 -11.06 19.84 23.79
CA ASP A 245 -12.31 19.77 23.03
C ASP A 245 -12.08 20.02 21.53
N MET A 246 -11.15 20.92 21.19
CA MET A 246 -10.72 21.15 19.82
C MET A 246 -10.06 19.91 19.26
N ALA A 247 -9.03 19.37 19.91
CA ALA A 247 -8.32 18.17 19.46
C ALA A 247 -9.28 16.98 19.28
N MET A 248 -10.27 16.81 20.16
CA MET A 248 -11.33 15.81 20.00
C MET A 248 -12.10 16.00 18.72
N ARG A 249 -12.57 17.21 18.44
CA ARG A 249 -13.33 17.52 17.21
C ARG A 249 -12.47 17.40 15.96
N LEU A 250 -11.20 17.80 16.03
CA LEU A 250 -10.26 17.63 14.92
C LEU A 250 -10.04 16.15 14.63
N MET A 251 -9.68 15.35 15.64
CA MET A 251 -9.38 13.92 15.48
C MET A 251 -10.61 13.09 15.12
N GLY A 252 -11.76 13.33 15.74
CA GLY A 252 -12.97 12.53 15.53
C GLY A 252 -13.83 12.92 14.33
N GLU A 253 -13.72 14.14 13.79
CA GLU A 253 -14.59 14.60 12.69
C GLU A 253 -13.86 15.18 11.46
N GLN A 254 -12.56 15.49 11.55
CA GLN A 254 -11.80 16.00 10.39
C GLN A 254 -10.92 14.95 9.75
N PHE A 255 -10.22 14.17 10.56
CA PHE A 255 -9.30 13.15 10.06
C PHE A 255 -10.02 11.85 9.73
N VAL A 256 -11.12 11.57 10.43
CA VAL A 256 -11.97 10.41 10.18
C VAL A 256 -13.43 10.82 10.03
N THR A 257 -14.18 10.07 9.21
CA THR A 257 -15.63 10.26 9.05
C THR A 257 -16.40 9.69 10.26
N GLY A 258 -15.78 8.79 11.03
CA GLY A 258 -16.26 8.22 12.29
C GLY A 258 -15.15 7.37 12.91
N GLU A 259 -15.23 7.08 14.22
CA GLU A 259 -14.24 6.22 14.89
C GLU A 259 -14.40 4.76 14.45
N THR A 260 -15.64 4.37 14.15
CA THR A 260 -15.98 3.06 13.60
C THR A 260 -16.63 3.18 12.23
N ILE A 261 -16.61 2.08 11.45
CA ILE A 261 -17.29 2.03 10.15
C ILE A 261 -18.81 2.31 10.27
N ALA A 262 -19.44 1.90 11.38
CA ALA A 262 -20.85 2.14 11.63
C ALA A 262 -21.16 3.63 11.80
N GLU A 263 -20.32 4.35 12.55
CA GLU A 263 -20.42 5.80 12.70
C GLU A 263 -20.15 6.53 11.39
N ALA A 264 -19.12 6.11 10.65
CA ALA A 264 -18.78 6.69 9.36
C ALA A 264 -19.93 6.54 8.34
N LEU A 265 -20.61 5.39 8.32
CA LEU A 265 -21.81 5.16 7.51
C LEU A 265 -23.00 6.04 7.96
N ALA A 266 -23.19 6.23 9.27
CA ALA A 266 -24.26 7.11 9.77
C ALA A 266 -24.01 8.58 9.38
N ASN A 267 -22.76 9.04 9.50
CA ASN A 267 -22.36 10.42 9.18
C ASN A 267 -22.41 10.73 7.68
N ALA A 268 -22.21 9.72 6.82
CA ALA A 268 -22.22 9.87 5.36
C ALA A 268 -23.60 10.20 4.76
N ARG A 269 -24.71 9.78 5.41
CA ARG A 269 -26.08 9.87 4.86
C ARG A 269 -26.45 11.26 4.36
N LYS A 270 -26.08 12.31 5.11
CA LYS A 270 -26.40 13.71 4.79
C LYS A 270 -25.80 14.18 3.45
N LEU A 271 -24.63 13.66 3.08
CA LEU A 271 -23.98 13.98 1.82
C LEU A 271 -24.41 12.99 0.72
N GLU A 272 -24.71 11.74 1.05
CA GLU A 272 -25.32 10.78 0.12
C GLU A 272 -26.65 11.29 -0.46
N GLU A 273 -27.51 11.91 0.37
CA GLU A 273 -28.76 12.57 -0.05
C GLU A 273 -28.54 13.70 -1.05
N LYS A 274 -27.33 14.29 -1.09
CA LYS A 274 -26.93 15.34 -2.05
C LYS A 274 -26.25 14.78 -3.29
N GLY A 275 -26.15 13.46 -3.42
CA GLY A 275 -25.52 12.78 -4.55
C GLY A 275 -24.04 12.41 -4.35
N PHE A 276 -23.46 12.61 -3.16
CA PHE A 276 -22.09 12.15 -2.90
C PHE A 276 -22.05 10.63 -2.71
N ARG A 277 -20.92 10.02 -3.06
CA ARG A 277 -20.65 8.60 -2.87
C ARG A 277 -19.35 8.45 -2.08
N TYR A 278 -19.21 7.36 -1.35
CA TYR A 278 -18.11 7.14 -0.41
C TYR A 278 -17.32 5.89 -0.76
N SER A 279 -15.99 5.99 -0.69
CA SER A 279 -15.10 4.85 -0.51
C SER A 279 -14.45 4.99 0.86
N TYR A 280 -14.55 3.98 1.71
CA TYR A 280 -14.02 4.03 3.07
C TYR A 280 -12.57 3.55 3.11
N ASP A 281 -11.67 4.42 3.56
CA ASP A 281 -10.29 4.06 3.92
C ASP A 281 -10.23 3.66 5.39
N MET A 282 -9.80 2.43 5.66
CA MET A 282 -9.72 1.88 7.02
C MET A 282 -8.41 2.23 7.74
N LEU A 283 -7.56 3.08 7.15
CA LEU A 283 -6.30 3.62 7.70
C LEU A 283 -5.21 2.58 8.03
N GLY A 284 -5.47 1.29 7.78
CA GLY A 284 -4.47 0.24 7.94
C GLY A 284 -3.44 0.29 6.83
N GLU A 285 -2.17 0.35 7.20
CA GLU A 285 -1.01 0.32 6.29
C GLU A 285 0.19 -0.34 6.98
N ALA A 286 1.16 -0.78 6.15
CA ALA A 286 2.49 -1.23 6.58
C ALA A 286 2.47 -2.20 7.78
N ALA A 287 1.83 -3.35 7.63
CA ALA A 287 1.92 -4.41 8.64
C ALA A 287 3.38 -4.76 8.90
N LEU A 288 3.80 -4.80 10.17
CA LEU A 288 5.17 -5.16 10.54
C LEU A 288 5.24 -6.64 10.92
N THR A 289 4.14 -7.18 11.43
CA THR A 289 4.02 -8.57 11.87
C THR A 289 2.85 -9.27 11.20
N LYS A 290 2.85 -10.61 11.27
CA LYS A 290 1.70 -11.41 10.84
C LYS A 290 0.42 -11.04 11.62
N LYS A 291 0.56 -10.75 12.92
CA LYS A 291 -0.56 -10.37 13.79
C LYS A 291 -1.18 -9.04 13.35
N ASP A 292 -0.37 -8.07 12.91
CA ASP A 292 -0.88 -6.81 12.37
C ASP A 292 -1.69 -7.08 11.09
N ALA A 293 -1.15 -7.89 10.18
CA ALA A 293 -1.84 -8.26 8.94
C ALA A 293 -3.16 -8.99 9.19
N GLU A 294 -3.22 -9.89 10.18
CA GLU A 294 -4.45 -10.56 10.61
C GLU A 294 -5.48 -9.58 11.19
N ALA A 295 -5.03 -8.61 11.99
CA ALA A 295 -5.89 -7.59 12.56
C ALA A 295 -6.48 -6.67 11.47
N TYR A 296 -5.66 -6.26 10.49
CA TYR A 296 -6.12 -5.47 9.34
C TYR A 296 -7.08 -6.26 8.45
N LEU A 297 -6.80 -7.55 8.19
CA LEU A 297 -7.71 -8.43 7.46
C LEU A 297 -9.09 -8.48 8.12
N LEU A 298 -9.14 -8.68 9.44
CA LEU A 298 -10.39 -8.71 10.18
C LEU A 298 -11.14 -7.37 10.09
N SER A 299 -10.41 -6.25 10.21
CA SER A 299 -10.98 -4.90 10.05
C SER A 299 -11.61 -4.71 8.67
N TYR A 300 -10.92 -5.10 7.60
CA TYR A 300 -11.45 -5.04 6.24
C TYR A 300 -12.68 -5.94 6.04
N GLN A 301 -12.67 -7.17 6.56
CA GLN A 301 -13.83 -8.06 6.48
C GLN A 301 -15.06 -7.46 7.18
N GLN A 302 -14.88 -6.93 8.39
CA GLN A 302 -15.95 -6.29 9.14
C GLN A 302 -16.48 -5.04 8.42
N ALA A 303 -15.58 -4.23 7.85
CA ALA A 303 -15.94 -3.06 7.06
C ALA A 303 -16.73 -3.45 5.81
N ILE A 304 -16.28 -4.44 5.02
CA ILE A 304 -16.99 -4.91 3.84
C ILE A 304 -18.40 -5.39 4.20
N HIS A 305 -18.57 -6.15 5.29
CA HIS A 305 -19.90 -6.56 5.75
C HIS A 305 -20.79 -5.37 6.12
N ALA A 306 -20.26 -4.36 6.83
CA ALA A 306 -21.01 -3.19 7.24
C ALA A 306 -21.41 -2.32 6.03
N ILE A 307 -20.46 -2.05 5.15
CA ILE A 307 -20.62 -1.27 3.91
C ILE A 307 -21.60 -1.98 2.98
N GLY A 308 -21.44 -3.29 2.78
CA GLY A 308 -22.32 -4.09 1.93
C GLY A 308 -23.78 -4.09 2.40
N LYS A 309 -24.01 -4.25 3.71
CA LYS A 309 -25.36 -4.13 4.29
C LYS A 309 -25.94 -2.72 4.11
N ALA A 310 -25.14 -1.69 4.30
CA ALA A 310 -25.56 -0.29 4.13
C ALA A 310 -25.74 0.11 2.65
N SER A 311 -25.04 -0.56 1.73
CA SER A 311 -25.20 -0.37 0.29
C SER A 311 -26.60 -0.79 -0.15
N ASN A 312 -27.15 -1.87 0.42
CA ASN A 312 -28.51 -2.35 0.15
C ASN A 312 -28.80 -2.53 -1.35
N GLY A 313 -27.84 -3.08 -2.10
CA GLY A 313 -27.99 -3.35 -3.53
C GLY A 313 -27.91 -2.13 -4.44
N ARG A 314 -27.40 -0.99 -3.97
CA ARG A 314 -27.16 0.20 -4.82
C ARG A 314 -26.04 0.00 -5.85
N GLY A 315 -25.31 -1.10 -5.77
CA GLY A 315 -24.23 -1.45 -6.69
C GLY A 315 -22.99 -0.59 -6.53
N ILE A 316 -22.03 -0.79 -7.42
CA ILE A 316 -20.68 -0.22 -7.32
C ILE A 316 -20.58 1.29 -7.60
N TYR A 317 -21.60 1.89 -8.23
CA TYR A 317 -21.60 3.31 -8.60
C TYR A 317 -22.38 4.18 -7.61
N GLU A 318 -23.58 3.74 -7.24
CA GLU A 318 -24.48 4.47 -6.35
C GLU A 318 -24.35 4.04 -4.88
N GLY A 319 -23.76 2.87 -4.65
CA GLY A 319 -23.43 2.36 -3.33
C GLY A 319 -22.05 2.80 -2.86
N PRO A 320 -21.78 2.69 -1.55
CA PRO A 320 -20.45 2.89 -1.01
C PRO A 320 -19.51 1.73 -1.37
N GLY A 321 -18.21 2.02 -1.39
CA GLY A 321 -17.13 1.05 -1.56
C GLY A 321 -16.11 1.10 -0.42
N ILE A 322 -15.04 0.32 -0.57
CA ILE A 322 -13.91 0.27 0.37
C ILE A 322 -12.59 0.43 -0.36
N SER A 323 -11.64 1.12 0.28
CA SER A 323 -10.24 1.20 -0.14
C SER A 323 -9.36 0.34 0.76
N ILE A 324 -8.48 -0.45 0.17
CA ILE A 324 -7.54 -1.34 0.86
C ILE A 324 -6.10 -1.08 0.43
N LYS A 325 -5.14 -1.30 1.33
CA LYS A 325 -3.70 -1.23 1.05
C LYS A 325 -3.10 -2.64 1.15
N LEU A 326 -2.28 -3.03 0.18
CA LEU A 326 -1.70 -4.38 0.16
C LEU A 326 -0.63 -4.55 1.24
N SER A 327 0.10 -3.48 1.57
CA SER A 327 1.04 -3.50 2.70
C SER A 327 0.39 -3.78 4.06
N ALA A 328 -0.89 -3.48 4.22
CA ALA A 328 -1.64 -3.83 5.43
C ALA A 328 -1.92 -5.34 5.53
N LEU A 329 -1.95 -6.05 4.41
CA LEU A 329 -2.36 -7.45 4.34
C LEU A 329 -1.19 -8.44 4.39
N HIS A 330 0.05 -7.96 4.32
CA HIS A 330 1.21 -8.84 4.41
C HIS A 330 2.46 -8.11 4.91
N PRO A 331 3.15 -8.63 5.94
CA PRO A 331 4.26 -7.91 6.58
C PRO A 331 5.49 -7.75 5.69
N ARG A 332 5.56 -8.52 4.59
CA ARG A 332 6.66 -8.53 3.64
C ARG A 332 6.17 -8.26 2.22
N TYR A 333 5.26 -7.31 2.06
CA TYR A 333 4.80 -6.85 0.74
C TYR A 333 5.92 -6.06 0.03
N SER A 334 6.78 -6.79 -0.68
CA SER A 334 7.89 -6.24 -1.48
C SER A 334 8.32 -7.20 -2.59
N ARG A 335 8.93 -6.67 -3.66
CA ARG A 335 9.35 -7.45 -4.83
C ARG A 335 10.35 -8.56 -4.50
N ALA A 336 11.18 -8.36 -3.47
CA ALA A 336 12.13 -9.35 -2.98
C ALA A 336 11.48 -10.57 -2.32
N GLN A 337 10.17 -10.53 -2.06
CA GLN A 337 9.40 -11.60 -1.44
C GLN A 337 8.21 -12.00 -2.34
N TYR A 338 8.40 -11.92 -3.65
CA TYR A 338 7.35 -12.12 -4.66
C TYR A 338 6.57 -13.43 -4.45
N GLU A 339 7.25 -14.56 -4.29
CA GLU A 339 6.58 -15.86 -4.12
C GLU A 339 5.68 -15.87 -2.89
N ARG A 340 6.16 -15.31 -1.77
CA ARG A 340 5.37 -15.17 -0.55
C ARG A 340 4.15 -14.28 -0.76
N VAL A 341 4.31 -13.16 -1.47
CA VAL A 341 3.18 -12.29 -1.82
C VAL A 341 2.14 -13.04 -2.66
N MET A 342 2.57 -13.81 -3.66
CA MET A 342 1.63 -14.57 -4.50
C MET A 342 0.98 -15.76 -3.79
N ASN A 343 1.69 -16.40 -2.87
CA ASN A 343 1.18 -17.58 -2.15
C ASN A 343 0.41 -17.23 -0.87
N GLU A 344 0.75 -16.11 -0.21
CA GLU A 344 0.18 -15.71 1.08
C GLU A 344 -0.81 -14.52 0.92
N LEU A 345 -0.41 -13.44 0.24
CA LEU A 345 -1.24 -12.22 0.11
C LEU A 345 -2.33 -12.34 -0.96
N TYR A 346 -2.03 -12.91 -2.13
CA TYR A 346 -3.01 -12.99 -3.22
C TYR A 346 -4.29 -13.77 -2.84
N PRO A 347 -4.24 -14.92 -2.13
CA PRO A 347 -5.44 -15.59 -1.65
C PRO A 347 -6.28 -14.73 -0.70
N ILE A 348 -5.63 -13.92 0.15
CA ILE A 348 -6.30 -12.99 1.07
C ILE A 348 -7.04 -11.91 0.28
N LEU A 349 -6.35 -11.27 -0.68
CA LEU A 349 -6.94 -10.26 -1.56
C LEU A 349 -8.13 -10.82 -2.35
N LYS A 350 -7.99 -12.03 -2.89
CA LYS A 350 -9.08 -12.73 -3.59
C LYS A 350 -10.28 -12.96 -2.68
N SER A 351 -10.06 -13.37 -1.43
CA SER A 351 -11.12 -13.57 -0.43
C SER A 351 -11.90 -12.28 -0.16
N LEU A 352 -11.19 -11.16 0.09
CA LEU A 352 -11.81 -9.84 0.28
C LEU A 352 -12.61 -9.39 -0.95
N THR A 353 -12.05 -9.61 -2.15
CA THR A 353 -12.69 -9.24 -3.41
C THR A 353 -13.97 -10.07 -3.66
N LEU A 354 -13.94 -11.38 -3.36
CA LEU A 354 -15.13 -12.23 -3.45
C LEU A 354 -16.20 -11.82 -2.43
N LEU A 355 -15.79 -11.40 -1.24
CA LEU A 355 -16.70 -10.87 -0.23
C LEU A 355 -17.35 -9.55 -0.69
N ALA A 356 -16.57 -8.61 -1.20
CA ALA A 356 -17.08 -7.36 -1.77
C ALA A 356 -18.05 -7.62 -2.94
N ARG A 357 -17.71 -8.58 -3.82
CA ARG A 357 -18.57 -9.03 -4.92
C ARG A 357 -19.91 -9.58 -4.41
N SER A 358 -19.94 -10.30 -3.30
CA SER A 358 -21.20 -10.84 -2.76
C SER A 358 -22.20 -9.76 -2.32
N TYR A 359 -21.71 -8.55 -2.05
CA TYR A 359 -22.51 -7.37 -1.72
C TYR A 359 -22.69 -6.39 -2.88
N ASP A 360 -22.07 -6.66 -4.04
CA ASP A 360 -22.01 -5.75 -5.19
C ASP A 360 -21.48 -4.35 -4.83
N ILE A 361 -20.38 -4.30 -4.05
CA ILE A 361 -19.70 -3.05 -3.67
C ILE A 361 -18.32 -2.92 -4.33
N GLY A 362 -17.90 -1.68 -4.56
CA GLY A 362 -16.57 -1.38 -5.07
C GLY A 362 -15.47 -1.73 -4.06
N ILE A 363 -14.37 -2.29 -4.56
CA ILE A 363 -13.12 -2.47 -3.83
C ILE A 363 -12.00 -1.78 -4.61
N ASN A 364 -11.34 -0.82 -3.97
CA ASN A 364 -10.20 -0.10 -4.52
C ASN A 364 -8.91 -0.61 -3.87
N ILE A 365 -7.92 -0.95 -4.68
CA ILE A 365 -6.56 -1.20 -4.20
C ILE A 365 -5.81 0.12 -4.30
N ASP A 366 -5.43 0.68 -3.17
CA ASP A 366 -4.68 1.93 -3.12
C ASP A 366 -3.28 1.74 -3.70
N ALA A 367 -2.81 2.75 -4.44
CA ALA A 367 -1.42 2.80 -4.87
C ALA A 367 -0.54 3.26 -3.71
N GLU A 368 0.57 2.56 -3.52
CA GLU A 368 1.52 2.81 -2.42
C GLU A 368 2.84 3.37 -2.99
N GLU A 369 3.99 2.94 -2.49
CA GLU A 369 5.29 3.37 -2.99
C GLU A 369 5.55 2.91 -4.44
N ALA A 370 6.38 3.67 -5.16
CA ALA A 370 6.69 3.40 -6.56
C ALA A 370 7.30 2.01 -6.79
N ASP A 371 8.05 1.47 -5.82
CA ASP A 371 8.66 0.15 -5.92
C ASP A 371 7.67 -1.03 -5.80
N ARG A 372 6.44 -0.75 -5.34
CA ARG A 372 5.33 -1.70 -5.23
C ARG A 372 4.39 -1.68 -6.43
N LEU A 373 4.47 -0.67 -7.30
CA LEU A 373 3.59 -0.54 -8.47
C LEU A 373 3.61 -1.78 -9.35
N GLU A 374 4.79 -2.26 -9.76
CA GLU A 374 4.85 -3.44 -10.62
C GLU A 374 4.49 -4.74 -9.92
N LEU A 375 4.55 -4.78 -8.58
CA LEU A 375 4.15 -5.94 -7.79
C LEU A 375 2.64 -6.01 -7.60
N SER A 376 1.94 -4.87 -7.55
CA SER A 376 0.47 -4.82 -7.44
C SER A 376 -0.25 -5.19 -8.73
N LEU A 377 0.43 -5.08 -9.88
CA LEU A 377 -0.04 -5.49 -11.21
C LEU A 377 0.16 -6.98 -11.47
#